data_AF-A0A9Q7ACI6-F1
#
_entry.id   AF-A0A9Q7ACI6-F1
#
_cell.length_a   1.000
_cell.length_b   1.000
_cell.length_c   1.000
_cell.angle_alpha   90.00
_cell.angle_beta   90.00
_cell.angle_gamma   90.00
#
_symmetry.space_group_name_H-M   'P 1'
#
loop_
_entity.id
_entity.type
_entity.pdbx_description
1 polymer ?
#
loop_
_entity_poly.entity_id
_entity_poly.type
_entity_poly.pdbx_seq_one_letter_code
_entity_poly.pdbx_strand_id
1 'polypeptide(L)'
;MKKFGLVFCFILVASLFAAGAVFADTVDPHDPHAPVKPDPVNPNLVTVEAQNTAAAVTTQLATVSTTAQAKVNEALTSMAAVGSDGKYYPNAAAKQAAFEAAVDFLPDGATSADLLALPVFVAALPDGSPAGSTADIMFPVANLGTEYAGKKPSEIRIIKIISSDDVVVFQPVTNLALLDDGRFAVVTGTAAADVVTGALVAGTEYSVRLAIKDGGRFDLDGEANSVIFDPAMMSPATYHDDSSSGCSLGFAPAALLLAAPLFFLKRK
;
A
#
# COMPACT_ATOMS: atom_id res chain seq x y z
N MET A 1 48.26 -25.42 -51.43
CA MET A 1 47.74 -24.86 -50.16
C MET A 1 46.33 -24.35 -50.40
N LYS A 2 45.34 -25.02 -49.80
CA LYS A 2 43.91 -24.70 -49.87
C LYS A 2 43.63 -23.52 -48.93
N LYS A 3 42.92 -22.48 -49.37
CA LYS A 3 42.19 -21.58 -48.47
C LYS A 3 40.83 -21.25 -49.07
N PHE A 4 39.82 -21.53 -48.25
CA PHE A 4 38.40 -21.40 -48.44
C PHE A 4 37.99 -19.92 -48.61
N GLY A 5 37.16 -19.63 -49.61
CA GLY A 5 36.32 -18.43 -49.64
C GLY A 5 34.96 -18.77 -49.05
N LEU A 6 34.71 -18.29 -47.83
CA LEU A 6 33.45 -18.45 -47.10
C LEU A 6 32.42 -17.44 -47.67
N VAL A 7 31.35 -17.98 -48.25
CA VAL A 7 30.17 -17.23 -48.67
C VAL A 7 29.39 -16.82 -47.41
N PHE A 8 29.28 -15.52 -47.15
CA PHE A 8 28.39 -14.99 -46.11
C PHE A 8 26.96 -14.97 -46.66
N CYS A 9 26.14 -15.91 -46.19
CA CYS A 9 24.70 -15.95 -46.43
C CYS A 9 24.01 -14.96 -45.49
N PHE A 10 23.47 -13.87 -46.05
CA PHE A 10 22.57 -12.96 -45.33
C PHE A 10 21.23 -13.68 -45.14
N ILE A 11 20.96 -14.18 -43.93
CA ILE A 11 19.61 -14.60 -43.53
C ILE A 11 18.92 -13.39 -42.93
N LEU A 12 18.09 -12.74 -43.75
CA LEU A 12 17.11 -11.75 -43.33
C LEU A 12 15.98 -12.49 -42.61
N VAL A 13 15.97 -12.48 -41.28
CA VAL A 13 14.81 -12.95 -40.50
C VAL A 13 13.73 -11.88 -40.57
N ALA A 14 12.77 -12.06 -41.48
CA ALA A 14 11.55 -11.28 -41.52
C ALA A 14 10.68 -11.66 -40.32
N SER A 15 10.55 -10.75 -39.36
CA SER A 15 9.56 -10.84 -38.29
C SER A 15 8.16 -10.70 -38.88
N LEU A 16 7.44 -11.81 -38.92
CA LEU A 16 6.04 -11.89 -39.30
C LEU A 16 5.19 -11.29 -38.18
N PHE A 17 4.84 -10.00 -38.28
CA PHE A 17 3.75 -9.41 -37.49
C PHE A 17 2.43 -9.97 -38.02
N ALA A 18 1.91 -11.01 -37.36
CA ALA A 18 0.52 -11.39 -37.51
C ALA A 18 -0.34 -10.34 -36.79
N ALA A 19 -0.89 -9.40 -37.54
CA ALA A 19 -1.98 -8.55 -37.07
C ALA A 19 -3.22 -9.44 -36.89
N GLY A 20 -3.44 -9.92 -35.66
CA GLY A 20 -4.69 -10.53 -35.27
C GLY A 20 -5.78 -9.47 -35.24
N ALA A 21 -6.61 -9.44 -36.28
CA ALA A 21 -7.87 -8.72 -36.26
C ALA A 21 -8.73 -9.30 -35.12
N VAL A 22 -8.90 -8.54 -34.04
CA VAL A 22 -9.88 -8.85 -33.00
C VAL A 22 -11.24 -8.58 -33.63
N PHE A 23 -11.97 -9.65 -33.92
CA PHE A 23 -13.41 -9.56 -34.15
C PHE A 23 -14.03 -8.94 -32.91
N ALA A 24 -14.65 -7.76 -33.06
CA ALA A 24 -15.50 -7.19 -32.03
C ALA A 24 -16.73 -8.09 -31.90
N ASP A 25 -16.63 -9.07 -31.02
CA ASP A 25 -17.78 -9.85 -30.58
C ASP A 25 -18.71 -8.91 -29.81
N THR A 26 -19.96 -8.84 -30.24
CA THR A 26 -20.96 -7.99 -29.61
C THR A 26 -21.42 -8.73 -28.37
N VAL A 27 -20.69 -8.53 -27.26
CA VAL A 27 -21.04 -9.13 -25.96
C VAL A 27 -22.41 -8.63 -25.55
N ASP A 28 -23.36 -9.56 -25.38
CA ASP A 28 -24.64 -9.28 -24.75
C ASP A 28 -24.39 -8.85 -23.29
N PRO A 29 -24.74 -7.61 -22.89
CA PRO A 29 -24.50 -7.12 -21.53
C PRO A 29 -25.26 -7.88 -20.44
N HIS A 30 -26.10 -8.86 -20.82
CA HIS A 30 -26.87 -9.70 -19.92
C HIS A 30 -26.50 -11.19 -19.94
N ASP A 31 -25.41 -11.59 -20.60
CA ASP A 31 -24.92 -12.98 -20.51
C ASP A 31 -24.27 -13.26 -19.14
N PRO A 32 -24.86 -14.10 -18.26
CA PRO A 32 -24.24 -14.49 -16.99
C PRO A 32 -22.98 -15.35 -17.17
N HIS A 33 -22.66 -15.76 -18.41
CA HIS A 33 -21.44 -16.46 -18.79
C HIS A 33 -20.45 -15.58 -19.56
N ALA A 34 -20.69 -14.26 -19.64
CA ALA A 34 -19.71 -13.33 -20.18
C ALA A 34 -18.36 -13.56 -19.47
N PRO A 35 -17.25 -13.75 -20.21
CA PRO A 35 -15.95 -13.93 -19.59
C PRO A 35 -15.67 -12.73 -18.69
N VAL A 36 -15.47 -13.01 -17.39
CA VAL A 36 -15.01 -11.99 -16.44
C VAL A 36 -13.74 -11.40 -17.02
N LYS A 37 -13.76 -10.11 -17.33
CA LYS A 37 -12.57 -9.40 -17.79
C LYS A 37 -11.48 -9.65 -16.74
N PRO A 38 -10.33 -10.22 -17.11
CA PRO A 38 -9.26 -10.43 -16.14
C PRO A 38 -8.91 -9.08 -15.50
N ASP A 39 -8.76 -9.09 -14.18
CA ASP A 39 -8.33 -7.92 -13.43
C ASP A 39 -7.01 -7.41 -14.03
N PRO A 40 -6.84 -6.09 -14.22
CA PRO A 40 -5.61 -5.55 -14.76
C PRO A 40 -4.45 -5.84 -13.79
N VAL A 41 -3.47 -6.62 -14.25
CA VAL A 41 -2.21 -6.83 -13.53
C VAL A 41 -1.42 -5.52 -13.54
N ASN A 42 -0.91 -5.06 -12.40
CA ASN A 42 0.04 -3.93 -12.37
C ASN A 42 1.38 -4.38 -12.98
N PRO A 43 1.76 -3.90 -14.19
CA PRO A 43 2.98 -4.33 -14.86
C PRO A 43 4.26 -3.75 -14.23
N ASN A 44 4.13 -2.78 -13.32
CA ASN A 44 5.24 -2.07 -12.68
C ASN A 44 5.40 -2.47 -11.20
N LEU A 45 4.72 -3.54 -10.76
CA LEU A 45 4.86 -4.10 -9.43
C LEU A 45 6.18 -4.87 -9.33
N VAL A 46 7.03 -4.50 -8.38
CA VAL A 46 8.35 -5.09 -8.16
C VAL A 46 8.42 -5.62 -6.74
N THR A 47 8.59 -6.93 -6.58
CA THR A 47 8.82 -7.52 -5.26
C THR A 47 10.24 -7.19 -4.78
N VAL A 48 10.32 -6.61 -3.59
CA VAL A 48 11.58 -6.18 -2.97
C VAL A 48 11.64 -6.62 -1.52
N GLU A 49 12.86 -6.86 -1.04
CA GLU A 49 13.11 -7.12 0.38
C GLU A 49 13.19 -5.79 1.13
N ALA A 50 12.36 -5.62 2.16
CA ALA A 50 12.48 -4.49 3.06
C ALA A 50 13.55 -4.73 4.14
N GLN A 51 14.24 -3.66 4.49
CA GLN A 51 15.09 -3.60 5.68
C GLN A 51 14.43 -2.76 6.76
N ASN A 52 14.55 -3.17 8.01
CA ASN A 52 13.82 -2.54 9.12
C ASN A 52 14.69 -2.25 10.35
N THR A 53 16.01 -2.43 10.25
CA THR A 53 16.93 -2.00 11.31
C THR A 53 17.13 -0.48 11.23
N ALA A 54 17.29 0.18 12.37
CA ALA A 54 17.55 1.61 12.42
C ALA A 54 18.80 2.00 11.61
N ALA A 55 19.83 1.15 11.63
CA ALA A 55 21.06 1.33 10.86
C ALA A 55 20.83 1.24 9.34
N ALA A 56 20.04 0.27 8.88
CA ALA A 56 19.71 0.13 7.45
C ALA A 56 18.88 1.31 6.95
N VAL A 57 17.86 1.72 7.71
CA VAL A 57 17.04 2.91 7.40
C VAL A 57 17.92 4.15 7.30
N THR A 58 18.81 4.38 8.28
CA THR A 58 19.73 5.53 8.27
C THR A 58 20.70 5.50 7.08
N THR A 59 21.19 4.31 6.72
CA THR A 59 22.13 4.15 5.59
C THR A 59 21.47 4.47 4.27
N GLN A 60 20.25 3.96 4.04
CA GLN A 60 19.48 4.29 2.83
C GLN A 60 19.05 5.75 2.81
N LEU A 61 18.74 6.33 3.97
CA LEU A 61 18.40 7.74 4.03
C LEU A 61 19.54 8.64 3.52
N ALA A 62 20.80 8.26 3.70
CA ALA A 62 21.93 9.00 3.19
C ALA A 62 22.08 8.96 1.64
N THR A 63 21.35 8.09 0.93
CA THR A 63 21.43 7.95 -0.53
C THR A 63 20.42 8.82 -1.28
N VAL A 64 19.35 9.26 -0.62
CA VAL A 64 18.27 10.03 -1.23
C VAL A 64 18.52 11.54 -1.19
N SER A 65 17.65 12.31 -1.87
CA SER A 65 17.75 13.77 -1.95
C SER A 65 17.66 14.45 -0.58
N THR A 66 18.16 15.68 -0.46
CA THR A 66 18.09 16.45 0.79
C THR A 66 16.66 16.75 1.24
N THR A 67 15.73 16.91 0.29
CA THR A 67 14.29 17.08 0.56
C THR A 67 13.69 15.81 1.16
N ALA A 68 13.96 14.66 0.55
CA ALA A 68 13.52 13.36 1.06
C ALA A 68 14.11 13.10 2.46
N GLN A 69 15.41 13.38 2.62
CA GLN A 69 16.10 13.28 3.90
C GLN A 69 15.43 14.10 5.00
N ALA A 70 15.04 15.34 4.71
CA ALA A 70 14.41 16.21 5.70
C ALA A 70 13.07 15.63 6.19
N LYS A 71 12.21 15.17 5.28
CA LYS A 71 10.90 14.60 5.63
C LYS A 71 11.02 13.34 6.47
N VAL A 72 11.88 12.40 6.06
CA VAL A 72 12.07 11.16 6.83
C VAL A 72 12.73 11.44 8.17
N ASN A 73 13.71 12.36 8.26
CA ASN A 73 14.31 12.73 9.54
C ASN A 73 13.31 13.39 10.49
N GLU A 74 12.41 14.23 9.97
CA GLU A 74 11.31 14.80 10.74
C GLU A 74 10.41 13.70 11.29
N ALA A 75 10.01 12.74 10.47
CA ALA A 75 9.22 11.59 10.89
C ALA A 75 9.94 10.72 11.92
N LEU A 76 11.22 10.40 11.73
CA LEU A 76 12.00 9.61 12.69
C LEU A 76 12.17 10.33 14.04
N THR A 77 12.29 11.65 14.02
CA THR A 77 12.46 12.46 15.25
C THR A 77 11.15 12.65 16.01
N SER A 78 10.06 12.94 15.28
CA SER A 78 8.77 13.30 15.88
C SER A 78 7.88 12.09 16.14
N MET A 79 7.98 11.04 15.32
CA MET A 79 7.04 9.92 15.33
C MET A 79 7.67 8.58 15.66
N ALA A 80 8.99 8.43 15.65
CA ALA A 80 9.62 7.12 15.90
C ALA A 80 10.38 7.04 17.23
N ALA A 81 10.55 5.81 17.71
CA ALA A 81 11.45 5.43 18.80
C ALA A 81 12.17 4.14 18.42
N VAL A 82 13.39 3.95 18.94
CA VAL A 82 14.15 2.71 18.70
C VAL A 82 13.71 1.67 19.73
N GLY A 83 13.22 0.53 19.24
CA GLY A 83 12.89 -0.63 20.06
C GLY A 83 14.13 -1.35 20.61
N SER A 84 13.93 -2.25 21.57
CA SER A 84 15.02 -3.05 22.14
C SER A 84 15.69 -4.00 21.13
N ASP A 85 15.03 -4.26 20.00
CA ASP A 85 15.53 -5.05 18.87
C ASP A 85 16.28 -4.20 17.82
N GLY A 86 16.50 -2.90 18.09
CA GLY A 86 17.27 -2.00 17.23
C GLY A 86 16.52 -1.51 15.99
N LYS A 87 15.20 -1.65 15.94
CA LYS A 87 14.35 -1.14 14.86
C LYS A 87 13.63 0.15 15.27
N TYR A 88 13.27 0.97 14.29
CA TYR A 88 12.37 2.10 14.54
C TYR A 88 10.93 1.62 14.60
N TYR A 89 10.16 2.14 15.55
CA TYR A 89 8.71 1.94 15.66
C TYR A 89 8.02 3.28 15.88
N PRO A 90 6.77 3.46 15.43
CA PRO A 90 5.93 4.55 15.90
C PRO A 90 5.98 4.67 17.44
N ASN A 91 6.31 5.87 17.93
CA ASN A 91 6.34 6.18 19.35
C ASN A 91 4.91 6.30 19.91
N ALA A 92 4.78 6.43 21.23
CA ALA A 92 3.47 6.46 21.89
C ALA A 92 2.58 7.62 21.41
N ALA A 93 3.16 8.79 21.12
CA ALA A 93 2.42 9.94 20.64
C ALA A 93 1.90 9.73 19.21
N ALA A 94 2.75 9.22 18.30
CA ALA A 94 2.35 8.88 16.93
C ALA A 94 1.28 7.78 16.91
N LYS A 95 1.42 6.76 17.76
CA LYS A 95 0.41 5.69 17.90
C LYS A 95 -0.94 6.24 18.39
N GLN A 96 -0.93 7.17 19.34
CA GLN A 96 -2.15 7.83 19.82
C GLN A 96 -2.79 8.70 18.74
N ALA A 97 -2.00 9.54 18.07
CA ALA A 97 -2.52 10.44 17.05
C ALA A 97 -3.07 9.69 15.84
N ALA A 98 -2.38 8.62 15.43
CA ALA A 98 -2.85 7.77 14.34
C ALA A 98 -4.09 6.93 14.73
N PHE A 99 -4.27 6.57 16.01
CA PHE A 99 -5.54 6.03 16.51
C PHE A 99 -6.68 7.05 16.38
N GLU A 100 -6.46 8.29 16.80
CA GLU A 100 -7.46 9.36 16.72
C GLU A 100 -7.83 9.67 15.27
N ALA A 101 -6.85 9.73 14.36
CA ALA A 101 -7.06 9.96 12.95
C ALA A 101 -7.71 8.76 12.23
N ALA A 102 -7.59 7.54 12.78
CA ALA A 102 -8.14 6.33 12.18
C ALA A 102 -9.41 5.82 12.87
N VAL A 103 -9.97 6.53 13.85
CA VAL A 103 -11.07 6.05 14.70
C VAL A 103 -12.27 5.53 13.91
N ASP A 104 -12.58 6.17 12.78
CA ASP A 104 -13.70 5.79 11.90
C ASP A 104 -13.48 4.45 11.17
N PHE A 105 -12.24 3.94 11.15
CA PHE A 105 -11.88 2.66 10.54
C PHE A 105 -11.73 1.53 11.56
N LEU A 106 -11.82 1.84 12.86
CA LEU A 106 -11.50 0.92 13.94
C LEU A 106 -12.77 0.33 14.59
N PRO A 107 -12.65 -0.83 15.26
CA PRO A 107 -13.72 -1.37 16.10
C PRO A 107 -14.26 -0.36 17.12
N ASP A 108 -15.57 -0.43 17.38
CA ASP A 108 -16.16 0.26 18.53
C ASP A 108 -15.46 -0.16 19.83
N GLY A 109 -15.07 0.83 20.63
CA GLY A 109 -14.37 0.60 21.90
C GLY A 109 -12.91 0.19 21.76
N ALA A 110 -12.35 0.17 20.54
CA ALA A 110 -10.90 0.08 20.35
C ALA A 110 -10.19 1.22 21.08
N THR A 111 -8.96 0.94 21.48
CA THR A 111 -8.05 1.89 22.08
C THR A 111 -6.76 1.95 21.28
N SER A 112 -5.95 2.98 21.48
CA SER A 112 -4.64 3.05 20.82
C SER A 112 -3.78 1.83 21.18
N ALA A 113 -3.95 1.19 22.35
CA ALA A 113 -3.21 -0.01 22.73
C ALA A 113 -3.42 -1.19 21.77
N ASP A 114 -4.60 -1.29 21.15
CA ASP A 114 -4.99 -2.37 20.23
C ASP A 114 -4.31 -2.27 18.86
N LEU A 115 -3.65 -1.15 18.54
CA LEU A 115 -2.86 -1.01 17.33
C LEU A 115 -1.50 -1.70 17.49
N LEU A 116 -1.24 -2.68 16.63
CA LEU A 116 0.09 -3.29 16.50
C LEU A 116 0.98 -2.40 15.64
N ALA A 117 2.03 -1.84 16.23
CA ALA A 117 3.01 -1.04 15.49
C ALA A 117 3.89 -1.95 14.63
N LEU A 118 3.99 -1.66 13.33
CA LEU A 118 4.96 -2.29 12.45
C LEU A 118 6.28 -1.50 12.51
N PRO A 119 7.44 -2.16 12.36
CA PRO A 119 8.70 -1.44 12.30
C PRO A 119 8.73 -0.55 11.07
N VAL A 120 9.31 0.65 11.21
CA VAL A 120 9.61 1.50 10.06
C VAL A 120 10.59 0.76 9.18
N PHE A 121 10.29 0.71 7.89
CA PHE A 121 11.10 0.01 6.93
C PHE A 121 11.58 0.92 5.81
N VAL A 122 12.60 0.43 5.12
CA VAL A 122 13.09 0.96 3.86
C VAL A 122 13.11 -0.14 2.82
N ALA A 123 12.65 0.20 1.61
CA ALA A 123 12.68 -0.68 0.46
C ALA A 123 13.27 0.06 -0.74
N ALA A 124 14.40 -0.42 -1.25
CA ALA A 124 15.02 0.15 -2.44
C ALA A 124 14.57 -0.64 -3.68
N LEU A 125 14.03 0.06 -4.67
CA LEU A 125 13.72 -0.50 -5.98
C LEU A 125 15.02 -0.77 -6.74
N PRO A 126 15.09 -1.83 -7.56
CA PRO A 126 16.26 -2.12 -8.38
C PRO A 126 16.61 -0.97 -9.32
N ASP A 127 17.91 -0.77 -9.57
CA ASP A 127 18.39 0.21 -10.53
C ASP A 127 17.74 0.02 -11.91
N GLY A 128 17.28 1.12 -12.50
CA GLY A 128 16.58 1.09 -13.79
C GLY A 128 15.11 0.67 -13.72
N SER A 129 14.54 0.52 -12.52
CA SER A 129 13.09 0.43 -12.37
C SER A 129 12.40 1.65 -13.02
N PRO A 130 11.27 1.45 -13.72
CA PRO A 130 10.48 2.56 -14.26
C PRO A 130 10.13 3.60 -13.18
N ALA A 131 10.15 4.88 -13.54
CA ALA A 131 9.71 5.94 -12.64
C ALA A 131 8.26 5.69 -12.18
N GLY A 132 8.01 5.76 -10.87
CA GLY A 132 6.71 5.45 -10.29
C GLY A 132 6.38 3.95 -10.26
N SER A 133 7.40 3.09 -10.26
CA SER A 133 7.25 1.67 -9.90
C SER A 133 6.66 1.49 -8.51
N THR A 134 5.96 0.37 -8.33
CA THR A 134 5.32 0.00 -7.06
C THR A 134 6.12 -1.12 -6.43
N ALA A 135 6.62 -0.90 -5.22
CA ALA A 135 7.24 -1.95 -4.43
C ALA A 135 6.17 -2.83 -3.78
N ASP A 136 6.34 -4.13 -3.93
CA ASP A 136 5.59 -5.15 -3.21
C ASP A 136 6.48 -5.67 -2.06
N ILE A 137 6.17 -5.19 -0.86
CA ILE A 137 6.98 -5.37 0.33
C ILE A 137 6.31 -6.36 1.26
N MET A 138 7.06 -7.37 1.69
CA MET A 138 6.54 -8.43 2.55
C MET A 138 6.99 -8.28 4.00
N PHE A 139 6.02 -8.29 4.91
CA PHE A 139 6.21 -8.25 6.35
C PHE A 139 5.76 -9.57 6.96
N PRO A 140 6.68 -10.40 7.49
CA PRO A 140 6.28 -11.55 8.27
C PRO A 140 5.63 -11.06 9.56
N VAL A 141 4.38 -11.47 9.78
CA VAL A 141 3.66 -11.22 11.01
C VAL A 141 3.78 -12.48 11.85
N ALA A 142 4.93 -12.58 12.54
CA ALA A 142 5.17 -13.70 13.44
C ALA A 142 4.16 -13.68 14.58
N ASN A 143 3.41 -14.78 14.72
CA ASN A 143 2.35 -14.94 15.72
C ASN A 143 1.29 -13.82 15.65
N LEU A 144 0.42 -13.87 14.64
CA LEU A 144 -0.86 -13.18 14.74
C LEU A 144 -1.49 -13.57 16.07
N GLY A 145 -1.66 -12.59 16.96
CA GLY A 145 -2.20 -12.81 18.28
C GLY A 145 -3.64 -13.32 18.22
N THR A 146 -4.17 -13.72 19.37
CA THR A 146 -5.55 -14.21 19.48
C THR A 146 -6.59 -13.22 18.96
N GLU A 147 -6.25 -11.93 18.93
CA GLU A 147 -7.09 -10.84 18.44
C GLU A 147 -7.35 -10.87 16.92
N TYR A 148 -6.49 -11.54 16.13
CA TYR A 148 -6.69 -11.72 14.69
C TYR A 148 -7.26 -13.10 14.33
N ALA A 149 -7.28 -14.04 15.28
CA ALA A 149 -7.79 -15.38 15.04
C ALA A 149 -9.29 -15.34 14.72
N GLY A 150 -9.70 -16.05 13.67
CA GLY A 150 -11.08 -16.07 13.17
C GLY A 150 -11.44 -14.89 12.26
N LYS A 151 -10.60 -13.85 12.16
CA LYS A 151 -10.81 -12.71 11.26
C LYS A 151 -10.42 -13.04 9.84
N LYS A 152 -11.12 -12.50 8.85
CA LYS A 152 -10.70 -12.51 7.45
C LYS A 152 -9.74 -11.35 7.19
N PRO A 153 -8.87 -11.44 6.18
CA PRO A 153 -8.04 -10.30 5.76
C PRO A 153 -8.81 -9.02 5.40
N SER A 154 -10.06 -9.14 4.92
CA SER A 154 -10.95 -7.99 4.70
C SER A 154 -11.35 -7.27 5.99
N GLU A 155 -11.23 -7.96 7.12
CA GLU A 155 -11.46 -7.45 8.48
C GLU A 155 -10.13 -7.05 9.15
N ILE A 156 -9.05 -6.83 8.41
CA ILE A 156 -7.83 -6.23 8.94
C ILE A 156 -7.75 -4.79 8.43
N ARG A 157 -7.24 -3.89 9.27
CA ARG A 157 -6.85 -2.54 8.84
C ARG A 157 -5.35 -2.38 8.97
N ILE A 158 -4.74 -1.86 7.92
CA ILE A 158 -3.35 -1.42 7.95
C ILE A 158 -3.37 0.08 7.75
N ILE A 159 -2.90 0.78 8.78
CA ILE A 159 -2.91 2.22 8.88
C ILE A 159 -1.49 2.71 8.59
N LYS A 160 -1.32 3.37 7.45
CA LYS A 160 -0.11 4.11 7.10
C LYS A 160 -0.14 5.44 7.83
N ILE A 161 0.96 5.77 8.51
CA ILE A 161 1.16 7.08 9.12
C ILE A 161 1.82 7.96 8.06
N ILE A 162 1.14 9.04 7.67
CA ILE A 162 1.67 10.02 6.70
C ILE A 162 2.40 11.13 7.46
N SER A 163 1.76 11.64 8.51
CA SER A 163 2.28 12.65 9.42
C SER A 163 1.77 12.40 10.83
N SER A 164 2.08 13.32 11.76
CA SER A 164 1.57 13.25 13.13
C SER A 164 0.04 13.36 13.23
N ASP A 165 -0.64 13.81 12.18
CA ASP A 165 -2.06 14.14 12.16
C ASP A 165 -2.81 13.59 10.93
N ASP A 166 -2.11 12.97 9.98
CA ASP A 166 -2.71 12.34 8.79
C ASP A 166 -2.35 10.86 8.70
N VAL A 167 -3.37 10.06 8.40
CA VAL A 167 -3.27 8.62 8.21
C VAL A 167 -4.05 8.20 6.99
N VAL A 168 -3.60 7.11 6.38
CA VAL A 168 -4.33 6.46 5.28
C VAL A 168 -4.41 4.97 5.52
N VAL A 169 -5.50 4.36 5.04
CA VAL A 169 -5.74 2.93 5.24
C VAL A 169 -5.45 2.20 3.93
N PHE A 170 -4.63 1.14 3.99
CA PHE A 170 -4.45 0.26 2.86
C PHE A 170 -5.73 -0.57 2.61
N GLN A 171 -6.05 -0.81 1.35
CA GLN A 171 -7.20 -1.61 0.96
C GLN A 171 -6.83 -3.09 0.81
N PRO A 172 -7.59 -4.04 1.38
CA PRO A 172 -7.33 -5.45 1.22
C PRO A 172 -7.63 -5.91 -0.21
N VAL A 173 -6.85 -6.85 -0.72
CA VAL A 173 -7.13 -7.54 -1.98
C VAL A 173 -7.38 -9.02 -1.76
N THR A 174 -8.08 -9.65 -2.71
CA THR A 174 -8.41 -11.09 -2.69
C THR A 174 -7.52 -11.93 -3.62
N ASN A 175 -6.68 -11.28 -4.44
CA ASN A 175 -5.65 -11.93 -5.25
C ASN A 175 -4.43 -11.00 -5.39
N LEU A 176 -3.26 -11.54 -5.72
CA LEU A 176 -2.03 -10.74 -5.86
C LEU A 176 -1.98 -9.88 -7.12
N ALA A 177 -2.75 -10.22 -8.17
CA ALA A 177 -2.82 -9.42 -9.40
C ALA A 177 -3.47 -8.03 -9.17
N LEU A 178 -4.27 -7.91 -8.11
CA LEU A 178 -4.92 -6.68 -7.67
C LEU A 178 -4.04 -5.81 -6.76
N LEU A 179 -2.83 -6.25 -6.40
CA LEU A 179 -1.89 -5.43 -5.66
C LEU A 179 -1.47 -4.23 -6.50
N ASP A 180 -1.66 -3.06 -5.91
CA ASP A 180 -1.33 -1.75 -6.48
C ASP A 180 -1.13 -0.76 -5.33
N ASP A 181 -0.67 0.45 -5.62
CA ASP A 181 -0.41 1.48 -4.61
C ASP A 181 -1.55 1.60 -3.58
N GLY A 182 -1.21 1.52 -2.29
CA GLY A 182 -2.18 1.60 -1.21
C GLY A 182 -3.02 0.34 -1.00
N ARG A 183 -2.58 -0.81 -1.51
CA ARG A 183 -3.25 -2.09 -1.30
C ARG A 183 -2.40 -3.07 -0.53
N PHE A 184 -3.06 -4.01 0.14
CA PHE A 184 -2.39 -5.08 0.86
C PHE A 184 -3.03 -6.44 0.66
N ALA A 185 -2.22 -7.49 0.80
CA ALA A 185 -2.67 -8.87 0.84
C ALA A 185 -2.14 -9.55 2.10
N VAL A 186 -2.86 -10.55 2.60
CA VAL A 186 -2.35 -11.49 3.61
C VAL A 186 -2.06 -12.81 2.90
N VAL A 187 -0.88 -13.37 3.14
CA VAL A 187 -0.42 -14.64 2.55
C VAL A 187 0.10 -15.56 3.66
N THR A 188 0.13 -16.87 3.41
CA THR A 188 0.68 -17.84 4.39
C THR A 188 2.20 -17.97 4.19
N GLY A 189 2.99 -17.76 5.25
CA GLY A 189 4.45 -17.80 5.17
C GLY A 189 5.03 -16.72 4.25
N THR A 190 6.26 -16.95 3.76
CA THR A 190 7.07 -15.95 3.01
C THR A 190 7.25 -16.28 1.53
N ALA A 191 6.62 -17.34 1.02
CA ALA A 191 6.75 -17.75 -0.39
C ALA A 191 5.40 -18.07 -1.04
N ALA A 192 4.28 -17.75 -0.37
CA ALA A 192 2.96 -18.08 -0.88
C ALA A 192 2.57 -17.18 -2.06
N ALA A 193 2.13 -17.85 -3.13
CA ALA A 193 1.57 -17.21 -4.32
C ALA A 193 0.06 -16.88 -4.16
N ASP A 194 -0.57 -17.41 -3.12
CA ASP A 194 -2.02 -17.30 -2.91
C ASP A 194 -2.34 -16.37 -1.74
N VAL A 195 -3.35 -15.53 -1.95
CA VAL A 195 -3.92 -14.65 -0.93
C VAL A 195 -4.85 -15.45 -0.02
N VAL A 196 -4.70 -15.27 1.28
CA VAL A 196 -5.63 -15.78 2.27
C VAL A 196 -6.96 -15.03 2.12
N THR A 197 -8.05 -15.77 1.93
CA THR A 197 -9.41 -15.20 1.82
C THR A 197 -10.34 -15.65 2.95
N GLY A 198 -9.97 -16.75 3.61
CA GLY A 198 -10.69 -17.32 4.75
C GLY A 198 -10.31 -16.67 6.09
N ALA A 199 -10.88 -17.23 7.15
CA ALA A 199 -10.54 -16.86 8.51
C ALA A 199 -9.09 -17.24 8.85
N LEU A 200 -8.39 -16.35 9.54
CA LEU A 200 -7.04 -16.55 10.02
C LEU A 200 -7.01 -17.54 11.18
N VAL A 201 -6.00 -18.39 11.19
CA VAL A 201 -5.84 -19.48 12.14
C VAL A 201 -4.72 -19.14 13.11
N ALA A 202 -5.03 -19.16 14.41
CA ALA A 202 -4.04 -18.93 15.46
C ALA A 202 -2.83 -19.87 15.32
N GLY A 203 -1.62 -19.35 15.52
CA GLY A 203 -0.38 -20.12 15.41
C GLY A 203 0.08 -20.41 13.97
N THR A 204 -0.65 -19.95 12.95
CA THR A 204 -0.18 -19.97 11.56
C THR A 204 0.72 -18.76 11.30
N GLU A 205 1.83 -18.98 10.62
CA GLU A 205 2.70 -17.90 10.16
C GLU A 205 2.07 -17.24 8.92
N TYR A 206 1.75 -15.96 9.06
CA TYR A 206 1.25 -15.14 7.97
C TYR A 206 2.25 -14.04 7.64
N SER A 207 2.23 -13.59 6.40
CA SER A 207 2.88 -12.36 5.99
C SER A 207 1.86 -11.40 5.41
N VAL A 208 2.10 -10.11 5.60
CA VAL A 208 1.39 -9.05 4.90
C VAL A 208 2.24 -8.56 3.76
N ARG A 209 1.64 -8.42 2.58
CA ARG A 209 2.25 -7.76 1.43
C ARG A 209 1.66 -6.37 1.30
N LEU A 210 2.49 -5.33 1.32
CA LEU A 210 2.11 -3.94 1.11
C LEU A 210 2.60 -3.50 -0.27
N ALA A 211 1.70 -2.94 -1.07
CA ALA A 211 2.06 -2.34 -2.35
C ALA A 211 2.13 -0.82 -2.21
N ILE A 212 3.32 -0.25 -2.43
CA ILE A 212 3.59 1.18 -2.26
C ILE A 212 4.30 1.70 -3.50
N LYS A 213 3.76 2.74 -4.12
CA LYS A 213 4.37 3.41 -5.25
C LYS A 213 5.44 4.40 -4.78
N ASP A 214 6.63 4.30 -5.38
CA ASP A 214 7.71 5.27 -5.22
C ASP A 214 7.27 6.65 -5.70
N GLY A 215 7.37 7.65 -4.81
CA GLY A 215 6.81 8.99 -5.01
C GLY A 215 5.28 9.07 -4.96
N GLY A 216 4.61 8.03 -4.49
CA GLY A 216 3.16 7.96 -4.29
C GLY A 216 2.70 8.53 -2.96
N ARG A 217 1.39 8.52 -2.71
CA ARG A 217 0.81 8.99 -1.43
C ARG A 217 1.23 8.11 -0.24
N PHE A 218 1.48 6.83 -0.49
CA PHE A 218 1.88 5.87 0.55
C PHE A 218 3.39 5.84 0.79
N ASP A 219 4.18 6.58 0.00
CA ASP A 219 5.61 6.78 0.25
C ASP A 219 5.80 7.97 1.19
N LEU A 220 6.53 7.78 2.30
CA LEU A 220 6.62 8.80 3.35
C LEU A 220 7.28 10.09 2.85
N ASP A 221 8.30 9.99 2.01
CA ASP A 221 8.96 11.18 1.47
C ASP A 221 8.23 11.77 0.25
N GLY A 222 7.39 10.98 -0.40
CA GLY A 222 6.62 11.35 -1.59
C GLY A 222 7.48 11.69 -2.81
N GLU A 223 8.74 11.29 -2.83
CA GLU A 223 9.68 11.57 -3.92
C GLU A 223 9.91 10.33 -4.77
N ALA A 224 9.87 10.44 -6.10
CA ALA A 224 10.19 9.32 -7.00
C ALA A 224 11.71 9.14 -7.09
N ASN A 225 12.30 8.46 -6.11
CA ASN A 225 13.74 8.36 -5.91
C ASN A 225 14.24 6.90 -5.81
N SER A 226 13.37 5.95 -6.14
CA SER A 226 13.60 4.50 -6.05
C SER A 226 13.78 3.97 -4.63
N VAL A 227 13.42 4.73 -3.60
CA VAL A 227 13.55 4.31 -2.19
C VAL A 227 12.29 4.69 -1.42
N ILE A 228 11.60 3.68 -0.92
CA ILE A 228 10.38 3.84 -0.13
C ILE A 228 10.73 3.76 1.34
N PHE A 229 10.30 4.76 2.11
CA PHE A 229 10.33 4.74 3.57
C PHE A 229 8.91 4.67 4.11
N ASP A 230 8.66 3.80 5.09
CA ASP A 230 7.29 3.66 5.57
C ASP A 230 7.14 3.22 7.05
N PRO A 231 6.48 4.06 7.88
CA PRO A 231 5.84 3.68 9.12
C PRO A 231 4.37 3.23 8.91
N ALA A 232 4.06 1.99 9.31
CA ALA A 232 2.70 1.47 9.29
C ALA A 232 2.30 0.85 10.64
N MET A 233 0.99 0.68 10.84
CA MET A 233 0.40 -0.05 11.97
C MET A 233 -0.68 -0.99 11.47
N MET A 234 -1.01 -1.99 12.28
CA MET A 234 -2.05 -2.97 12.00
C MET A 234 -3.06 -3.00 13.15
N SER A 235 -4.34 -3.15 12.81
CA SER A 235 -5.40 -3.38 13.77
C SER A 235 -6.28 -4.55 13.31
N PRO A 236 -6.73 -5.42 14.23
CA PRO A 236 -7.84 -6.31 13.92
C PRO A 236 -9.10 -5.44 13.77
N ALA A 237 -9.72 -5.46 12.61
CA ALA A 237 -10.99 -4.76 12.41
C ALA A 237 -12.17 -5.60 12.92
N THR A 238 -13.20 -4.89 13.33
CA THR A 238 -14.60 -5.30 13.21
C THR A 238 -15.28 -4.11 12.58
N TYR A 239 -15.53 -4.16 11.28
CA TYR A 239 -16.27 -3.12 10.58
C TYR A 239 -17.64 -3.66 10.18
N HIS A 240 -18.68 -2.87 10.44
CA HIS A 240 -20.01 -3.04 9.87
C HIS A 240 -20.02 -2.35 8.51
N ASP A 241 -20.32 -3.09 7.44
CA ASP A 241 -20.50 -2.50 6.11
C ASP A 241 -21.66 -1.50 6.11
N ASP A 242 -21.35 -0.21 6.07
CA ASP A 242 -22.23 0.79 5.49
C ASP A 242 -21.50 1.49 4.33
N SER A 243 -21.83 1.03 3.12
CA SER A 243 -21.43 1.66 1.87
C SER A 243 -21.69 3.16 1.91
N SER A 244 -20.63 3.97 2.02
CA SER A 244 -20.66 5.34 1.56
C SER A 244 -19.43 5.63 0.70
N SER A 245 -19.69 5.74 -0.60
CA SER A 245 -18.78 6.27 -1.59
C SER A 245 -18.56 7.75 -1.31
N GLY A 246 -17.61 8.06 -0.41
CA GLY A 246 -17.22 9.42 -0.07
C GLY A 246 -16.18 9.94 -1.07
N CYS A 247 -16.60 10.85 -1.94
CA CYS A 247 -15.72 11.59 -2.84
C CYS A 247 -14.67 12.36 -2.02
N SER A 248 -13.38 12.14 -2.29
CA SER A 248 -12.32 13.04 -1.87
C SER A 248 -12.39 14.34 -2.70
N LEU A 249 -13.33 15.22 -2.36
CA LEU A 249 -13.28 16.62 -2.78
C LEU A 249 -12.39 17.36 -1.81
N GLY A 250 -11.27 17.82 -2.36
CA GLY A 250 -10.21 18.51 -1.63
C GLY A 250 -10.71 19.63 -0.74
N PHE A 251 -9.96 19.82 0.34
CA PHE A 251 -10.01 20.96 1.22
C PHE A 251 -10.12 22.28 0.42
N ALA A 252 -11.32 22.87 0.43
CA ALA A 252 -11.51 24.28 0.16
C ALA A 252 -11.61 24.98 1.54
N PRO A 253 -10.75 25.97 1.85
CA PRO A 253 -10.89 26.73 3.06
C PRO A 253 -12.10 27.67 2.92
N ALA A 254 -12.98 27.62 3.91
CA ALA A 254 -13.93 28.66 4.32
C ALA A 254 -14.36 29.70 3.26
N ALA A 255 -15.54 29.51 2.67
CA ALA A 255 -16.30 30.57 2.00
C ALA A 255 -17.69 30.73 2.64
N LEU A 256 -17.69 31.52 3.70
CA LEU A 256 -18.64 32.59 4.05
C LEU A 256 -19.92 32.78 3.20
N LEU A 257 -21.02 33.03 3.93
CA LEU A 257 -22.22 33.84 3.62
C LEU A 257 -23.54 33.20 3.10
N LEU A 258 -24.57 33.50 3.92
CA LEU A 258 -25.94 33.90 3.57
C LEU A 258 -26.99 32.83 3.22
N ALA A 259 -27.67 32.34 4.26
CA ALA A 259 -29.10 32.01 4.15
C ALA A 259 -29.80 32.09 5.51
N ALA A 260 -30.44 33.24 5.79
CA ALA A 260 -31.56 33.29 6.73
C ALA A 260 -32.60 34.29 6.21
N PRO A 261 -33.73 33.83 5.69
CA PRO A 261 -34.92 34.66 5.60
C PRO A 261 -35.94 34.29 6.68
N LEU A 262 -36.54 35.35 7.23
CA LEU A 262 -37.91 35.42 7.76
C LEU A 262 -38.19 34.73 9.11
N PHE A 263 -38.54 35.54 10.11
CA PHE A 263 -39.87 35.53 10.76
C PHE A 263 -39.88 36.48 11.97
N PHE A 264 -40.10 37.78 11.76
CA PHE A 264 -40.71 38.62 12.80
C PHE A 264 -41.63 39.66 12.15
N LEU A 265 -42.86 39.23 11.96
CA LEU A 265 -44.03 40.08 11.75
C LEU A 265 -45.09 39.59 12.74
N LYS A 266 -45.23 40.27 13.88
CA LYS A 266 -46.53 40.73 14.40
C LYS A 266 -46.45 41.49 15.73
N ARG A 267 -46.98 42.71 15.66
CA ARG A 267 -47.89 43.40 16.59
C ARG A 267 -47.40 43.68 18.02
N LYS A 268 -47.20 44.97 18.29
CA LYS A 268 -48.29 45.86 18.74
C LYS A 268 -48.01 47.30 18.31
#